data_AF-A0A7Y5DLJ8-F1
#
_entry.id   AF-A0A7Y5DLJ8-F1
#
_cell.length_a   1.000
_cell.length_b   1.000
_cell.length_c   1.000
_cell.angle_alpha   90.00
_cell.angle_beta   90.00
_cell.angle_gamma   90.00
#
_symmetry.space_group_name_H-M   'P 1'
#
loop_
_entity.id
_entity.type
_entity.pdbx_description
1 polymer ?
#
loop_
_entity_poly.entity_id
_entity_poly.type
_entity_poly.pdbx_seq_one_letter_code
_entity_poly.pdbx_strand_id
1 'polypeptide(L)' 'MTDTLTIKLTTDEIEMLVDALEVDLDGYVEAAKEARGNNNRDDVATFTEAATRIEALKARLQALVEE' A
#
# COMPACT_ATOMS: atom_id res chain seq x y z
N MET A 1 -15.67 0.67 6.88
CA MET A 1 -15.46 1.32 8.20
C MET A 1 -14.71 2.60 7.94
N THR A 2 -15.22 3.73 8.42
CA THR A 2 -14.68 5.08 8.12
C THR A 2 -14.24 5.81 9.39
N ASP A 3 -14.30 5.14 10.54
CA ASP A 3 -13.94 5.74 11.81
C ASP A 3 -12.42 5.91 11.89
N THR A 4 -11.99 7.12 12.26
CA THR A 4 -10.57 7.44 12.41
C THR A 4 -10.10 7.12 13.82
N LEU A 5 -8.91 6.53 13.94
CA LEU A 5 -8.24 6.27 15.21
C LEU A 5 -6.93 7.06 15.27
N THR A 6 -6.62 7.61 16.45
CA THR A 6 -5.31 8.23 16.72
C THR A 6 -4.38 7.20 17.34
N ILE A 7 -3.25 6.94 16.69
CA ILE A 7 -2.19 6.05 17.18
C ILE A 7 -0.91 6.85 17.31
N LYS A 8 -0.18 6.66 18.41
CA LYS A 8 1.18 7.20 18.56
C LYS A 8 2.18 6.14 18.14
N LEU A 9 3.08 6.49 17.24
CA LEU A 9 4.14 5.63 16.74
C LEU A 9 5.48 6.36 16.90
N THR A 10 6.53 5.60 17.10
CA THR A 10 7.92 6.04 17.01
C THR A 10 8.37 6.10 15.55
N THR A 11 9.48 6.78 15.27
CA THR A 11 10.09 6.83 13.93
C THR A 11 10.41 5.43 13.41
N ASP A 12 11.03 4.59 14.26
CA ASP A 12 11.37 3.18 13.95
C ASP A 12 10.12 2.36 13.56
N GLU A 13 9.02 2.49 14.31
CA GLU A 13 7.75 1.83 13.97
C GLU A 13 7.16 2.34 12.64
N ILE A 14 7.33 3.62 12.30
CA ILE A 14 6.88 4.16 11.02
C ILE A 14 7.75 3.61 9.88
N GLU A 15 9.06 3.51 10.05
CA GLU A 15 9.97 2.89 9.08
C GLU A 15 9.60 1.42 8.85
N MET A 16 9.35 0.65 9.92
CA MET A 16 8.86 -0.73 9.82
C MET A 16 7.54 -0.84 9.01
N LEU A 17 6.63 0.13 9.18
CA LEU A 17 5.38 0.16 8.41
C LEU A 17 5.62 0.50 6.94
N VAL A 18 6.53 1.42 6.65
CA VAL A 18 6.91 1.77 5.26
C VAL A 18 7.48 0.55 4.55
N ASP A 19 8.40 -0.18 5.19
CA ASP A 19 9.01 -1.40 4.63
C ASP A 19 7.95 -2.47 4.34
N ALA A 20 7.03 -2.69 5.29
CA ALA A 20 5.94 -3.66 5.12
C ALA A 20 5.00 -3.28 3.96
N LEU A 21 4.66 -1.99 3.85
CA LEU A 21 3.80 -1.48 2.78
C LEU A 21 4.49 -1.52 1.42
N GLU A 22 5.82 -1.43 1.36
CA GLU A 22 6.57 -1.58 0.11
C GLU A 22 6.47 -3.00 -0.45
N VAL A 23 6.69 -4.02 0.38
CA VAL A 23 6.54 -5.42 -0.01
C VAL A 23 5.10 -5.72 -0.44
N ASP A 24 4.11 -5.20 0.29
CA ASP A 24 2.69 -5.39 -0.03
C ASP A 24 2.30 -4.71 -1.36
N LEU A 25 2.81 -3.48 -1.60
CA LEU A 25 2.61 -2.75 -2.85
C LEU A 25 3.11 -3.55 -4.05
N ASP A 26 4.34 -4.07 -3.97
CA ASP A 26 4.93 -4.88 -5.03
C ASP A 26 4.08 -6.14 -5.31
N GLY A 27 3.57 -6.78 -4.25
CA GLY A 27 2.64 -7.90 -4.36
C GLY A 27 1.37 -7.57 -5.15
N TYR A 28 0.70 -6.45 -4.84
CA TYR A 28 -0.50 -6.02 -5.56
C TYR A 28 -0.22 -5.60 -7.00
N VAL A 29 0.93 -4.98 -7.27
CA VAL A 29 1.34 -4.62 -8.64
C VAL A 29 1.55 -5.87 -9.48
N GLU A 30 2.21 -6.90 -8.94
CA GLU A 30 2.38 -8.18 -9.64
C GLU A 30 1.05 -8.91 -9.82
N ALA A 31 0.18 -8.94 -8.81
CA ALA A 31 -1.16 -9.53 -8.92
C ALA A 31 -2.00 -8.84 -10.01
N ALA A 32 -1.94 -7.50 -10.11
CA ALA A 32 -2.61 -6.75 -11.16
C ALA A 32 -2.06 -7.08 -12.56
N LYS A 33 -0.74 -7.31 -12.69
CA LYS A 33 -0.11 -7.75 -13.94
C LYS A 33 -0.57 -9.14 -14.35
N GLU A 34 -0.61 -10.07 -13.41
CA GLU A 34 -1.07 -11.45 -13.66
C GLU A 34 -2.56 -11.48 -14.06
N ALA A 35 -3.41 -10.77 -13.32
CA ALA A 35 -4.84 -10.65 -13.64
C ALA A 35 -5.07 -10.08 -15.05
N ARG A 36 -4.23 -9.10 -15.45
CA ARG A 36 -4.26 -8.53 -16.80
C ARG A 36 -3.88 -9.57 -17.86
N GLY A 37 -2.85 -10.38 -17.60
CA GLY A 37 -2.45 -11.48 -18.47
C GLY A 37 -3.57 -12.52 -18.66
N ASN A 38 -4.37 -12.74 -17.62
CA ASN A 38 -5.51 -13.66 -17.62
C ASN A 38 -6.82 -13.03 -18.14
N ASN A 39 -6.79 -11.77 -18.58
CA ASN A 39 -7.95 -10.99 -19.01
C ASN A 39 -9.06 -10.89 -17.95
N ASN A 40 -8.72 -11.01 -16.66
CA ASN A 40 -9.64 -10.86 -15.54
C ASN A 40 -9.71 -9.38 -15.12
N ARG A 41 -10.68 -8.65 -15.69
CA ARG A 41 -10.81 -7.20 -15.52
C ARG A 41 -11.21 -6.79 -14.11
N ASP A 42 -11.99 -7.60 -13.42
CA ASP A 42 -12.47 -7.31 -12.06
C ASP A 42 -11.30 -7.38 -11.06
N ASP A 43 -10.44 -8.38 -11.21
CA ASP A 43 -9.23 -8.53 -10.41
C ASP A 43 -8.22 -7.42 -10.71
N VAL A 44 -8.05 -7.04 -11.99
CA VAL A 44 -7.19 -5.90 -12.35
C VAL A 44 -7.64 -4.62 -11.65
N ALA A 45 -8.94 -4.33 -11.65
CA ALA A 45 -9.47 -3.15 -10.96
C ALA A 45 -9.21 -3.23 -9.45
N THR A 46 -9.50 -4.38 -8.84
CA THR A 46 -9.33 -4.61 -7.40
C THR A 46 -7.89 -4.44 -6.96
N PHE A 47 -6.94 -5.10 -7.62
CA PHE A 47 -5.52 -5.02 -7.26
C PHE A 47 -4.91 -3.65 -7.56
N THR A 48 -5.36 -2.97 -8.62
CA THR A 48 -4.92 -1.60 -8.92
C THR A 48 -5.39 -0.62 -7.85
N GLU A 49 -6.65 -0.74 -7.40
CA GLU A 49 -7.17 0.11 -6.31
C GLU A 49 -6.39 -0.10 -5.01
N ALA A 50 -6.11 -1.35 -4.66
CA ALA A 50 -5.31 -1.69 -3.48
C ALA A 50 -3.90 -1.09 -3.55
N ALA A 51 -3.21 -1.26 -4.69
CA ALA A 51 -1.89 -0.68 -4.92
C ALA A 51 -1.88 0.85 -4.76
N THR A 52 -2.85 1.55 -5.37
CA THR A 52 -2.96 3.02 -5.24
C THR A 52 -3.19 3.46 -3.79
N ARG A 53 -4.01 2.73 -3.03
CA ARG A 53 -4.27 3.06 -1.62
C ARG A 53 -3.04 2.84 -0.74
N ILE A 54 -2.30 1.77 -0.98
CA ILE A 54 -1.05 1.46 -0.27
C ILE A 54 0.01 2.49 -0.60
N GLU A 55 0.20 2.83 -1.88
CA GLU A 55 1.13 3.87 -2.32
C GLU A 55 0.85 5.20 -1.63
N ALA A 56 -0.42 5.63 -1.60
CA ALA A 56 -0.82 6.87 -0.93
C ALA A 56 -0.57 6.84 0.59
N LEU A 57 -0.77 5.70 1.26
CA LEU A 57 -0.46 5.56 2.68
C LEU A 57 1.05 5.54 2.93
N LYS A 58 1.81 4.77 2.14
CA LYS A 58 3.27 4.66 2.24
C LYS A 58 3.92 6.03 2.09
N ALA A 59 3.56 6.78 1.06
CA ALA A 59 4.08 8.13 0.83
C ALA A 59 3.80 9.08 2.00
N ARG A 60 2.62 8.97 2.62
CA ARG A 60 2.29 9.78 3.81
C ARG A 60 3.12 9.40 5.03
N LEU A 61 3.46 8.13 5.19
CA LEU A 61 4.30 7.65 6.29
C LEU A 61 5.78 7.98 6.06
N GLN A 62 6.28 7.82 4.83
CA GLN A 62 7.64 8.21 4.43
C GLN A 62 7.92 9.69 4.72
N ALA A 63 6.96 10.57 4.40
CA ALA A 63 7.07 12.01 4.68
C ALA A 63 7.15 12.37 6.18
N LEU A 64 6.90 11.42 7.10
CA LEU A 64 7.04 11.62 8.55
C LEU A 64 8.43 11.23 9.08
N VAL A 65 9.21 10.46 8.30
CA VAL A 65 10.51 9.90 8.71
C VAL A 65 11.67 10.33 7.81
N GLU A 66 11.40 10.78 6.57
CA GLU A 66 12.40 11.37 5.69
C GLU A 66 12.78 12.79 6.17
N GLU A 67 14.05 12.95 6.58
CA GLU A 67 14.69 14.23 6.94
C GLU A 67 15.70 14.68 5.86
#